data_AF-A0A1Q6YHI0-F1
#
_entry.id   AF-A0A1Q6YHI0-F1
#
_cell.length_a   1.000
_cell.length_b   1.000
_cell.length_c   1.000
_cell.angle_alpha   90.00
_cell.angle_beta   90.00
_cell.angle_gamma   90.00
#
_symmetry.space_group_name_H-M   'P 1'
#
loop_
_entity.id
_entity.type
_entity.pdbx_description
1 polymer ?
#
loop_
_entity_poly.entity_id
_entity_poly.type
_entity_poly.pdbx_seq_one_letter_code
_entity_poly.pdbx_strand_id
1 'polypeptide(L)'
;MSTRCRVGILALAVAVLAGFSSGPEAARDRGEVTAPKLAAPQEVEVLAAYLDPATQAPVVMLRGKRDKRSFPMMIGPAELNAIAIPLNHVTPPRPLTHDLFLTLFGRLKVSLRDVVITDFRDDVYYAVLHLQSATGDLTLDSRPSDAIALALRAGVPVLVEDQVFDKATAAGREPTPRRPSI
;
A
#
# COMPACT_ATOMS: atom_id res chain seq x y z
N MET A 1 -18.04 0.35 58.54
CA MET A 1 -17.87 -0.92 59.28
C MET A 1 -17.11 -1.85 58.34
N SER A 2 -15.78 -1.80 58.39
CA SER A 2 -14.88 -2.81 59.01
C SER A 2 -14.76 -4.06 58.11
N THR A 3 -13.59 -4.58 57.73
CA THR A 3 -12.36 -4.68 58.53
C THR A 3 -11.17 -4.99 57.60
N ARG A 4 -10.02 -4.35 57.86
CA ARG A 4 -8.72 -4.65 57.27
C ARG A 4 -8.14 -5.90 57.94
N CYS A 5 -7.43 -6.78 57.22
CA CYS A 5 -6.54 -7.76 57.82
C CYS A 5 -5.15 -7.67 57.16
N ARG A 6 -4.11 -7.58 57.99
CA ARG A 6 -2.70 -7.37 57.65
C ARG A 6 -1.88 -8.62 58.02
N VAL A 7 -0.95 -8.99 57.14
CA VAL A 7 0.46 -9.39 57.40
C VAL A 7 0.79 -10.74 58.09
N GLY A 8 1.72 -11.48 57.45
CA GLY A 8 2.74 -12.39 58.02
C GLY A 8 3.58 -12.95 56.85
N ILE A 9 4.86 -12.63 56.59
CA ILE A 9 6.16 -12.78 57.29
C ILE A 9 6.77 -14.22 57.21
N LEU A 10 7.80 -14.34 56.33
CA LEU A 10 9.12 -15.00 56.45
C LEU A 10 9.40 -16.50 56.13
N ALA A 11 10.51 -16.66 55.37
CA ALA A 11 11.57 -17.69 55.43
C ALA A 11 11.24 -19.12 54.91
N LEU A 12 12.13 -19.94 54.32
CA LEU A 12 13.58 -19.93 54.06
C LEU A 12 13.86 -21.02 52.98
N ALA A 13 14.94 -20.86 52.21
CA ALA A 13 15.42 -21.78 51.17
C ALA A 13 16.03 -23.11 51.69
N VAL A 14 15.97 -24.19 50.90
CA VAL A 14 17.00 -25.25 50.84
C VAL A 14 17.09 -25.81 49.41
N ALA A 15 18.29 -25.76 48.84
CA ALA A 15 18.68 -26.41 47.60
C ALA A 15 19.13 -27.86 47.87
N VAL A 16 18.80 -28.79 46.97
CA VAL A 16 19.50 -30.07 46.84
C VAL A 16 19.81 -30.34 45.36
N LEU A 17 21.10 -30.44 45.09
CA LEU A 17 21.71 -30.86 43.84
C LEU A 17 21.62 -32.38 43.69
N ALA A 18 21.18 -32.85 42.52
CA ALA A 18 21.59 -34.14 41.97
C ALA A 18 21.56 -34.05 40.45
N GLY A 19 22.74 -34.03 39.84
CA GLY A 19 22.89 -34.03 38.39
C GLY A 19 22.65 -35.42 37.80
N PHE A 20 22.09 -35.46 36.59
CA PHE A 20 22.38 -36.48 35.60
C PHE A 20 22.62 -35.79 34.26
N SER A 21 23.78 -36.09 33.71
CA SER A 21 24.25 -35.72 32.38
C SER A 21 23.58 -36.62 31.34
N SER A 22 22.97 -36.01 30.33
CA SER A 22 22.73 -36.64 29.03
C SER A 22 22.70 -35.54 27.97
N GLY A 23 23.59 -35.65 26.98
CA GLY A 23 23.86 -34.67 25.94
C GLY A 23 22.70 -34.39 24.96
N PRO A 24 22.94 -33.54 23.94
CA PRO A 24 21.89 -32.86 23.20
C PRO A 24 21.35 -33.75 22.08
N GLU A 25 20.05 -34.04 22.11
CA GLU A 25 19.35 -34.62 20.96
C GLU A 25 18.55 -33.51 20.27
N ALA A 26 19.10 -33.07 19.15
CA ALA A 26 18.52 -32.09 18.25
C ALA A 26 17.14 -32.57 17.77
N ALA A 27 16.08 -31.89 18.19
CA ALA A 27 14.74 -32.14 17.70
C ALA A 27 13.95 -30.83 17.50
N ARG A 28 14.08 -30.33 16.27
CA ARG A 28 13.08 -29.54 15.54
C ARG A 28 12.78 -28.16 16.11
N ASP A 29 13.64 -27.23 15.72
CA ASP A 29 13.24 -25.86 15.40
C ASP A 29 12.09 -25.93 14.36
N ARG A 30 10.85 -25.93 14.84
CA ARG A 30 9.72 -25.54 14.02
C ARG A 30 9.95 -24.06 13.79
N GLY A 31 10.60 -23.77 12.66
CA GLY A 31 10.83 -22.41 12.20
C GLY A 31 9.58 -21.60 12.47
N GLU A 32 9.72 -20.69 13.41
CA GLU A 32 8.75 -19.65 13.64
C GLU A 32 8.64 -18.95 12.28
N VAL A 33 7.56 -19.21 11.56
CA VAL A 33 7.23 -18.47 10.35
C VAL A 33 6.89 -17.09 10.88
N THR A 34 7.92 -16.27 11.08
CA THR A 34 7.78 -14.87 11.42
C THR A 34 6.95 -14.30 10.30
N ALA A 35 5.67 -14.00 10.59
CA ALA A 35 4.82 -13.29 9.67
C ALA A 35 5.64 -12.12 9.12
N PRO A 36 5.73 -11.94 7.79
CA PRO A 36 6.56 -10.89 7.24
C PRO A 36 6.14 -9.59 7.92
N LYS A 37 7.10 -8.95 8.61
CA LYS A 37 6.90 -7.64 9.24
C LYS A 37 6.33 -6.76 8.14
N LEU A 38 5.04 -6.40 8.22
CA LEU A 38 4.39 -5.58 7.20
C LEU A 38 5.23 -4.31 7.09
N ALA A 39 6.04 -4.24 6.04
CA ALA A 39 6.83 -3.08 5.78
C ALA A 39 5.86 -1.98 5.34
N ALA A 40 6.06 -0.78 5.87
CA ALA A 40 5.19 0.35 5.60
C ALA A 40 5.05 0.57 4.10
N PRO A 41 3.86 1.04 3.63
CA PRO A 41 3.60 1.25 2.22
C PRO A 41 4.69 2.13 1.62
N GLN A 42 5.14 1.76 0.42
CA GLN A 42 6.19 2.49 -0.26
C GLN A 42 5.63 3.41 -1.32
N GLU A 43 6.28 4.56 -1.50
CA GLU A 43 5.96 5.46 -2.59
C GLU A 43 6.31 4.82 -3.94
N VAL A 44 5.43 5.04 -4.92
CA VAL A 44 5.59 4.57 -6.28
C VAL A 44 5.68 5.73 -7.26
N GLU A 45 6.35 5.47 -8.37
CA GLU A 45 6.33 6.29 -9.56
C GLU A 45 5.33 5.72 -10.56
N VAL A 46 4.47 6.58 -11.11
CA VAL A 46 3.60 6.24 -12.24
C VAL A 46 4.43 6.40 -13.51
N LEU A 47 4.93 5.29 -14.05
CA LEU A 47 5.88 5.32 -15.17
C LEU A 47 5.22 5.65 -16.51
N ALA A 48 4.04 5.07 -16.75
CA ALA A 48 3.34 5.22 -18.01
C ALA A 48 1.86 4.85 -17.84
N ALA A 49 1.02 5.46 -18.66
CA ALA A 49 -0.34 5.03 -18.91
C ALA A 49 -0.52 4.91 -20.43
N TYR A 50 -0.78 3.70 -20.93
CA TYR A 50 -0.73 3.38 -22.36
C TYR A 50 -1.75 2.31 -22.76
N LEU A 51 -1.98 2.14 -24.06
CA LEU A 51 -2.70 0.99 -24.61
C LEU A 51 -1.70 -0.13 -24.90
N ASP A 52 -1.92 -1.31 -24.33
CA ASP A 52 -1.12 -2.49 -24.62
C ASP A 52 -1.16 -2.81 -26.12
N PRO A 53 -0.01 -2.94 -26.81
CA PRO A 53 0.00 -3.06 -28.27
C PRO A 53 -0.64 -4.36 -28.77
N ALA A 54 -0.59 -5.44 -27.99
CA ALA A 54 -1.12 -6.74 -28.38
C ALA A 54 -2.63 -6.84 -28.14
N THR A 55 -3.10 -6.32 -27.01
CA THR A 55 -4.50 -6.47 -26.57
C THR A 55 -5.34 -5.22 -26.75
N GLN A 56 -4.70 -4.08 -27.06
CA GLN A 56 -5.30 -2.73 -27.06
C GLN A 56 -5.94 -2.34 -25.72
N ALA A 57 -5.63 -3.08 -24.65
CA ALA A 57 -6.20 -2.84 -23.34
C ALA A 57 -5.45 -1.70 -22.63
N PRO A 58 -6.15 -0.79 -21.93
CA PRO A 58 -5.49 0.28 -21.19
C PRO A 58 -4.75 -0.22 -19.95
N VAL A 59 -3.52 0.24 -19.77
CA VAL A 59 -2.60 -0.18 -18.70
C VAL A 59 -1.95 1.04 -18.06
N VAL A 60 -1.84 1.04 -16.73
CA VAL A 60 -0.92 1.90 -15.99
C VAL A 60 0.21 1.08 -15.40
N MET A 61 1.44 1.54 -15.57
CA MET A 61 2.65 0.90 -15.03
C MET A 61 3.14 1.65 -13.80
N LEU A 62 3.26 0.94 -12.68
CA LEU A 62 3.74 1.48 -11.41
C LEU A 62 5.12 0.91 -11.07
N ARG A 63 5.96 1.70 -10.39
CA ARG A 63 7.27 1.25 -9.91
C ARG A 63 7.56 1.74 -8.50
N GLY A 64 7.87 0.82 -7.59
CA GLY A 64 8.35 1.12 -6.25
C GLY A 64 9.60 2.00 -6.29
N LYS A 65 9.59 3.13 -5.57
CA LYS A 65 10.79 3.98 -5.48
C LYS A 65 11.89 3.33 -4.67
N ARG A 66 11.52 2.52 -3.66
CA ARG A 66 12.41 1.86 -2.69
C ARG A 66 13.13 0.65 -3.28
N ASP A 67 12.40 -0.29 -3.87
CA ASP A 67 12.92 -1.60 -4.31
C ASP A 67 12.91 -1.80 -5.84
N LYS A 68 12.39 -0.82 -6.59
CA LYS A 68 12.26 -0.85 -8.05
C LYS A 68 11.35 -1.96 -8.59
N ARG A 69 10.56 -2.64 -7.76
CA ARG A 69 9.54 -3.59 -8.22
C ARG A 69 8.49 -2.86 -9.05
N SER A 70 8.03 -3.49 -10.11
CA SER A 70 7.02 -2.93 -11.00
C SER A 70 5.90 -3.90 -11.25
N PHE A 71 4.69 -3.37 -11.39
CA PHE A 71 3.54 -4.14 -11.84
C PHE A 71 2.65 -3.28 -12.76
N PRO A 72 2.07 -3.85 -13.82
CA PRO A 72 1.00 -3.25 -14.60
C PRO A 72 -0.34 -3.46 -13.90
N MET A 73 -1.18 -2.44 -13.96
CA MET A 73 -2.59 -2.52 -13.59
C MET A 73 -3.45 -2.19 -14.80
N MET A 74 -4.37 -3.09 -15.12
CA MET A 74 -5.37 -2.87 -16.18
C MET A 74 -6.38 -1.82 -15.71
N ILE A 75 -6.70 -0.87 -16.57
CA ILE A 75 -7.69 0.18 -16.29
C ILE A 75 -8.67 0.31 -17.46
N GLY A 76 -9.73 1.10 -17.27
CA GLY A 76 -10.65 1.41 -18.36
C GLY A 76 -10.14 2.54 -19.27
N PRO A 77 -10.73 2.72 -20.47
CA PRO A 77 -10.32 3.77 -21.40
C PRO A 77 -10.52 5.20 -20.86
N ALA A 78 -11.56 5.41 -20.04
CA ALA A 78 -11.81 6.71 -19.41
C ALA A 78 -10.74 7.02 -18.35
N GLU A 79 -10.37 6.02 -17.54
CA GLU A 79 -9.32 6.08 -16.54
C GLU A 79 -7.95 6.35 -17.17
N LEU A 80 -7.65 5.74 -18.32
CA LEU A 80 -6.42 6.00 -19.06
C LEU A 80 -6.25 7.49 -19.36
N ASN A 81 -7.27 8.14 -19.90
CA ASN A 81 -7.23 9.57 -20.19
C ASN A 81 -7.09 10.40 -18.90
N ALA A 82 -7.80 10.00 -17.84
CA ALA A 82 -7.74 10.68 -16.56
C ALA A 82 -6.33 10.68 -15.95
N ILE A 83 -5.55 9.62 -16.17
CA ILE A 83 -4.16 9.49 -15.68
C ILE A 83 -3.15 10.08 -16.68
N ALA A 84 -3.32 9.83 -17.99
CA ALA A 84 -2.35 10.24 -19.00
C ALA A 84 -2.22 11.75 -19.13
N ILE A 85 -3.32 12.51 -19.00
CA ILE A 85 -3.30 13.98 -19.10
C ILE A 85 -2.38 14.62 -18.05
N PRO A 86 -2.58 14.41 -16.73
CA PRO A 86 -1.71 14.99 -15.71
C PRO A 86 -0.30 14.38 -15.73
N LEU A 87 -0.16 13.09 -16.09
CA LEU A 87 1.14 12.43 -16.20
C LEU A 87 2.03 13.09 -17.27
N ASN A 88 1.43 13.52 -18.38
CA ASN A 88 2.12 14.25 -19.45
C ASN A 88 2.14 15.77 -19.22
N HIS A 89 1.76 16.25 -18.03
CA HIS A 89 1.67 17.67 -17.68
C HIS A 89 0.83 18.51 -18.66
N VAL A 90 -0.19 17.91 -19.25
CA VAL A 90 -1.11 18.60 -20.17
C VAL A 90 -2.21 19.28 -19.37
N THR A 91 -2.44 20.57 -19.62
CA THR A 91 -3.55 21.33 -19.02
C THR A 91 -4.73 21.34 -19.99
N PRO A 92 -5.90 20.77 -19.62
CA PRO A 92 -7.08 20.81 -20.48
C PRO A 92 -7.70 22.22 -20.52
N PRO A 93 -8.45 22.57 -21.58
CA PRO A 93 -9.08 23.90 -21.71
C PRO A 93 -10.22 24.13 -20.69
N ARG A 94 -10.75 23.06 -20.10
CA ARG A 94 -11.78 23.08 -19.06
C ARG A 94 -11.43 22.04 -17.98
N PRO A 95 -11.78 22.29 -16.70
CA PRO A 95 -11.60 21.31 -15.65
C PRO A 95 -12.32 19.99 -15.98
N LEU A 96 -11.61 18.88 -15.84
CA LEU A 96 -12.18 17.54 -15.91
C LEU A 96 -12.71 17.11 -14.54
N THR A 97 -13.24 15.89 -14.45
CA THR A 97 -13.86 15.37 -13.22
C THR A 97 -12.92 15.44 -12.02
N HIS A 98 -11.67 14.97 -12.14
CA HIS A 98 -10.72 15.00 -11.02
C HIS A 98 -10.30 16.44 -10.65
N ASP A 99 -10.24 17.36 -11.61
CA ASP A 99 -9.99 18.79 -11.35
C ASP A 99 -11.16 19.43 -10.59
N LEU A 100 -12.40 19.05 -10.93
CA LEU A 100 -13.61 19.46 -10.21
C LEU A 100 -13.59 18.96 -8.76
N PHE A 101 -13.19 17.70 -8.52
CA PHE A 101 -13.06 17.15 -7.15
C PHE A 101 -12.00 17.88 -6.32
N LEU A 102 -10.83 18.16 -6.89
CA LEU A 102 -9.80 18.93 -6.18
C LEU A 102 -10.25 20.37 -5.89
N THR A 103 -10.98 20.99 -6.81
CA THR A 103 -11.61 22.30 -6.57
C THR A 103 -12.62 22.21 -5.42
N LEU A 104 -13.46 21.17 -5.39
CA LEU A 104 -14.42 20.94 -4.32
C LEU A 104 -13.74 20.74 -2.96
N PHE A 105 -12.70 19.91 -2.89
CA PHE A 105 -11.89 19.72 -1.68
C PHE A 105 -11.34 21.06 -1.17
N GLY A 106 -10.74 21.87 -2.05
CA GLY A 106 -10.25 23.21 -1.70
C GLY A 106 -11.34 24.13 -1.17
N ARG A 107 -12.54 24.15 -1.78
CA ARG A 107 -13.69 24.95 -1.32
C ARG A 107 -14.20 24.52 0.05
N LEU A 108 -14.11 23.23 0.35
CA LEU A 108 -14.48 22.65 1.64
C LEU A 108 -13.35 22.68 2.67
N LYS A 109 -12.18 23.28 2.34
CA LYS A 109 -10.99 23.31 3.19
C LYS A 109 -10.51 21.91 3.58
N VAL A 110 -10.57 20.99 2.63
CA VAL A 110 -10.02 19.64 2.70
C VAL A 110 -8.82 19.55 1.76
N SER A 111 -7.72 18.97 2.22
CA SER A 111 -6.54 18.69 1.39
C SER A 111 -6.36 17.18 1.23
N LEU A 112 -6.00 16.74 0.02
CA LEU A 112 -5.49 15.39 -0.21
C LEU A 112 -4.02 15.36 0.22
N ARG A 113 -3.64 14.41 1.07
CA ARG A 113 -2.25 14.27 1.57
C ARG A 113 -1.46 13.24 0.78
N ASP A 114 -2.08 12.11 0.52
CA ASP A 114 -1.53 10.97 -0.20
C ASP A 114 -2.66 10.02 -0.58
N VAL A 115 -2.35 9.06 -1.44
CA VAL A 115 -3.22 7.94 -1.75
C VAL A 115 -2.47 6.63 -1.55
N VAL A 116 -3.17 5.59 -1.12
CA VAL A 116 -2.57 4.28 -0.87
C VAL A 116 -3.34 3.22 -1.63
N ILE A 117 -2.66 2.44 -2.47
CA ILE A 117 -3.19 1.18 -3.01
C ILE A 117 -2.98 0.12 -1.94
N THR A 118 -4.05 -0.33 -1.32
CA THR A 118 -4.03 -1.05 -0.05
C THR A 118 -4.08 -2.57 -0.23
N ASP A 119 -4.80 -3.06 -1.23
CA ASP A 119 -5.01 -4.49 -1.40
C ASP A 119 -5.25 -4.89 -2.86
N PHE A 120 -5.03 -6.17 -3.14
CA PHE A 120 -5.42 -6.85 -4.36
C PHE A 120 -6.06 -8.19 -3.96
N ARG A 121 -7.32 -8.40 -4.35
CA ARG A 121 -8.07 -9.63 -4.09
C ARG A 121 -9.12 -9.83 -5.16
N ASP A 122 -9.39 -11.09 -5.51
CA ASP A 122 -10.40 -11.45 -6.50
C ASP A 122 -10.25 -10.66 -7.83
N ASP A 123 -9.00 -10.47 -8.27
CA ASP A 123 -8.62 -9.67 -9.44
C ASP A 123 -9.01 -8.17 -9.39
N VAL A 124 -9.30 -7.64 -8.20
CA VAL A 124 -9.66 -6.24 -7.97
C VAL A 124 -8.66 -5.57 -7.02
N TYR A 125 -8.15 -4.42 -7.44
CA TYR A 125 -7.31 -3.55 -6.61
C TYR A 125 -8.17 -2.54 -5.83
N TYR A 126 -7.75 -2.26 -4.61
CA TYR A 126 -8.39 -1.29 -3.71
C TYR A 126 -7.44 -0.15 -3.37
N ALA A 127 -7.99 1.05 -3.20
CA ALA A 127 -7.21 2.20 -2.77
C ALA A 127 -7.99 3.07 -1.79
N VAL A 128 -7.24 3.87 -1.02
CA VAL A 128 -7.78 4.84 -0.08
C VAL A 128 -7.13 6.20 -0.33
N LEU A 129 -7.93 7.26 -0.29
CA LEU A 129 -7.46 8.64 -0.24
C LEU A 129 -7.32 9.04 1.22
N HIS A 130 -6.16 9.58 1.58
CA HIS A 130 -5.95 10.19 2.88
C HIS A 130 -6.13 11.69 2.77
N LEU A 131 -7.19 12.19 3.40
CA LEU A 131 -7.62 13.57 3.37
C LEU A 131 -7.38 14.21 4.75
N GLN A 132 -7.11 15.51 4.77
CA GLN A 132 -6.99 16.29 6.00
C GLN A 132 -7.99 17.45 5.97
N SER A 133 -8.66 17.66 7.10
CA SER A 133 -9.62 18.74 7.30
C SER A 133 -9.36 19.43 8.64
N ALA A 134 -10.03 20.56 8.88
CA ALA A 134 -9.94 21.25 10.17
C ALA A 134 -10.46 20.42 11.36
N THR A 135 -11.35 19.46 11.13
CA THR A 135 -11.91 18.58 12.18
C THR A 135 -11.12 17.28 12.35
N GLY A 136 -10.07 17.08 11.57
CA GLY A 136 -9.21 15.90 11.64
C GLY A 136 -8.98 15.23 10.28
N ASP A 137 -8.31 14.08 10.36
CA ASP A 137 -7.98 13.24 9.22
C ASP A 137 -9.18 12.39 8.80
N LEU A 138 -9.34 12.21 7.50
CA LEU A 138 -10.44 11.48 6.87
C LEU A 138 -9.86 10.48 5.87
N THR A 139 -10.48 9.32 5.76
CA THR A 139 -10.15 8.33 4.73
C THR A 139 -11.35 8.11 3.82
N LEU A 140 -11.10 7.94 2.53
CA LEU A 140 -12.14 7.69 1.54
C LEU A 140 -11.75 6.50 0.66
N ASP A 141 -12.61 5.49 0.62
CA ASP A 141 -12.46 4.35 -0.29
C ASP A 141 -12.52 4.81 -1.76
N SER A 142 -11.68 4.22 -2.60
CA SER A 142 -11.54 4.61 -3.99
C SER A 142 -10.98 3.50 -4.87
N ARG A 143 -11.29 3.58 -6.16
CA ARG A 143 -10.57 2.79 -7.16
C ARG A 143 -9.15 3.37 -7.31
N PRO A 144 -8.11 2.53 -7.47
CA PRO A 144 -6.76 3.01 -7.68
C PRO A 144 -6.60 3.98 -8.84
N SER A 145 -7.34 3.80 -9.94
CA SER A 145 -7.31 4.70 -11.09
C SER A 145 -7.69 6.14 -10.75
N ASP A 146 -8.73 6.32 -9.93
CA ASP A 146 -9.20 7.64 -9.49
C ASP A 146 -8.23 8.25 -8.47
N ALA A 147 -7.72 7.41 -7.56
CA ALA A 147 -6.74 7.81 -6.56
C ALA A 147 -5.44 8.32 -7.23
N ILE A 148 -4.90 7.58 -8.21
CA ILE A 148 -3.73 7.98 -9.00
C ILE A 148 -4.01 9.29 -9.76
N ALA A 149 -5.16 9.40 -10.43
CA ALA A 149 -5.51 10.59 -11.21
C ALA A 149 -5.62 11.86 -10.35
N LEU A 150 -6.11 11.75 -9.11
CA LEU A 150 -6.13 12.86 -8.14
C LEU A 150 -4.74 13.16 -7.61
N ALA A 151 -3.96 12.14 -7.25
CA ALA A 151 -2.63 12.31 -6.69
C ALA A 151 -1.68 13.03 -7.65
N LEU A 152 -1.69 12.64 -8.93
CA LEU A 152 -0.89 13.29 -9.97
C LEU A 152 -1.25 14.76 -10.16
N ARG A 153 -2.53 15.13 -10.09
CA ARG A 153 -2.99 16.52 -10.22
C ARG A 153 -2.69 17.36 -8.99
N ALA A 154 -2.86 16.78 -7.80
CA ALA A 154 -2.59 17.44 -6.53
C ALA A 154 -1.10 17.52 -6.20
N GLY A 155 -0.25 16.76 -6.90
CA GLY A 155 1.19 16.70 -6.64
C GLY A 155 1.52 15.99 -5.33
N VAL A 156 0.73 14.98 -4.96
CA VAL A 156 0.89 14.24 -3.70
C VAL A 156 1.35 12.80 -3.95
N PRO A 157 1.95 12.14 -2.95
CA PRO A 157 2.48 10.78 -3.12
C PRO A 157 1.39 9.75 -3.47
N VAL A 158 1.75 8.83 -4.37
CA VAL A 158 1.04 7.55 -4.55
C VAL A 158 1.84 6.50 -3.80
N LEU A 159 1.20 5.82 -2.85
CA LEU A 159 1.80 4.76 -2.05
C LEU A 159 1.16 3.41 -2.41
N VAL A 160 1.91 2.33 -2.23
CA VAL A 160 1.45 0.96 -2.44
C VAL A 160 1.92 0.08 -1.29
N GLU A 161 1.00 -0.68 -0.70
CA GLU A 161 1.34 -1.67 0.32
C GLU A 161 2.20 -2.78 -0.26
N ASP A 162 3.20 -3.26 0.50
CA ASP A 162 4.14 -4.26 -0.02
C ASP A 162 3.44 -5.56 -0.46
N GLN A 163 2.36 -5.94 0.24
CA GLN A 163 1.54 -7.10 -0.12
C GLN A 163 0.91 -6.99 -1.51
N VAL A 164 0.65 -5.78 -2.01
CA VAL A 164 0.06 -5.58 -3.33
C VAL A 164 1.06 -5.96 -4.42
N PHE A 165 2.34 -5.63 -4.23
CA PHE A 165 3.40 -6.07 -5.14
C PHE A 165 3.51 -7.60 -5.16
N ASP A 166 3.52 -8.22 -3.99
CA ASP A 166 3.67 -9.67 -3.87
C ASP A 166 2.52 -10.41 -4.59
N LYS A 167 1.29 -9.94 -4.39
CA LYS A 167 0.11 -10.53 -5.03
C LYS A 167 0.05 -10.23 -6.54
N ALA A 168 0.46 -9.04 -6.97
CA ALA A 168 0.50 -8.70 -8.40
C ALA A 168 1.51 -9.57 -9.16
N THR A 169 2.70 -9.80 -8.58
CA THR A 169 3.68 -10.73 -9.14
C THR A 169 3.15 -12.16 -9.17
N ALA A 170 2.52 -12.64 -8.07
CA ALA A 170 1.95 -13.98 -8.01
C ALA A 170 0.83 -14.21 -9.04
N ALA A 171 0.05 -13.18 -9.37
CA ALA A 171 -0.98 -13.21 -10.40
C ALA A 171 -0.43 -13.12 -11.84
N GLY A 172 0.89 -13.22 -12.03
CA GLY A 172 1.54 -13.17 -13.34
C GLY A 172 1.45 -11.79 -14.00
N ARG A 173 1.21 -10.73 -13.22
CA ARG A 173 1.23 -9.34 -13.70
C ARG A 173 2.66 -8.79 -13.66
N GLU A 174 3.63 -9.53 -14.18
CA GLU A 174 4.96 -8.95 -14.38
C GLU A 174 4.97 -8.04 -15.62
N PRO A 175 5.77 -6.98 -15.64
CA PRO A 175 6.00 -6.22 -16.86
C PRO A 175 6.58 -7.16 -17.92
N THR A 176 5.87 -7.36 -19.04
CA THR A 176 6.47 -8.02 -20.20
C THR A 176 7.73 -7.25 -20.59
N PRO A 177 8.90 -7.90 -20.75
CA PRO A 177 10.13 -7.23 -21.15
C PRO A 177 9.88 -6.46 -22.45
N ARG A 178 10.01 -5.13 -22.43
CA ARG A 178 10.04 -4.33 -23.65
C ARG A 178 11.30 -4.73 -24.41
N ARG A 179 11.18 -5.41 -25.55
CA ARG A 179 12.30 -5.49 -26.49
C ARG A 179 12.66 -4.06 -26.90
N PRO A 180 13.93 -3.65 -26.84
CA PRO A 180 14.32 -2.36 -27.39
C PRO A 180 13.96 -2.34 -28.87
N SER A 181 13.22 -1.32 -29.28
CA SER A 181 13.00 -1.02 -30.69
C SER A 181 14.36 -0.65 -31.29
N ILE A 182 14.91 -1.55 -32.12
CA ILE A 182 16.06 -1.26 -32.99
C ILE A 182 15.55 -0.48 -34.19
#